data_AF-A0A9R1NGL2-F1
#
_entry.id   AF-A0A9R1NGL2-F1
#
_cell.length_a   1.000
_cell.length_b   1.000
_cell.length_c   1.000
_cell.angle_alpha   90.00
_cell.angle_beta   90.00
_cell.angle_gamma   90.00
#
_symmetry.space_group_name_H-M   'P 1'
#
loop_
_entity.id
_entity.type
_entity.pdbx_description
1 polymer ?
#
loop_
_entity_poly.entity_id
_entity_poly.type
_entity_poly.pdbx_seq_one_letter_code
_entity_poly.pdbx_strand_id
1 'polypeptide(L)'
;MVGMMLVVIEFASDVGDDEWKKFHSFVIRMGRGSKIIIISRLQRLARFGTVKPIFLSVLSYDELSYLFKTLAFGSVDPAEHSMLVQLVDKFAKGLHGTHGSLLAANMFADVLRRKLDIQFWRCILDKGLRYVRRNLSMYGAHPSTLIEQGHPVDITDFALHPLSMTPYTVYVSMNKESPSVTFGQLLSDPSVRPEQDFMLISWESRMPPHNSFACFVTSHAQATFEGSAIPGRKRRGVRI
;
A
#
# COMPACT_ATOMS: atom_id res chain seq x y z
N MET A 1 29.59 -4.58 32.44
CA MET A 1 29.25 -3.21 31.99
C MET A 1 27.87 -3.29 31.38
N VAL A 2 26.85 -2.63 31.93
CA VAL A 2 25.51 -2.66 31.30
C VAL A 2 25.58 -1.75 30.08
N GLY A 3 25.49 -2.34 28.89
CA GLY A 3 25.58 -1.62 27.63
C GLY A 3 24.43 -0.63 27.43
N MET A 4 24.68 0.40 26.63
CA MET A 4 23.63 1.26 26.10
C MET A 4 22.80 0.46 25.09
N MET A 5 21.49 0.63 25.13
CA MET A 5 20.58 -0.07 24.23
C MET A 5 19.53 0.89 23.67
N LEU A 6 19.21 0.68 22.39
CA LEU A 6 18.09 1.33 21.71
C LEU A 6 17.02 0.28 21.47
N VAL A 7 15.81 0.54 21.95
CA VAL A 7 14.63 -0.31 21.70
C VAL A 7 13.70 0.45 20.77
N VAL A 8 13.32 -0.17 19.66
CA VAL A 8 12.31 0.37 18.74
C VAL A 8 11.09 -0.53 18.83
N ILE A 9 9.93 0.04 19.17
CA ILE A 9 8.68 -0.68 19.37
C ILE A 9 7.65 -0.11 18.40
N GLU A 10 7.06 -0.98 17.59
CA GLU A 10 5.93 -0.64 16.75
C GLU A 10 4.64 -1.18 17.39
N PHE A 11 3.68 -0.30 17.66
CA PHE A 11 2.36 -0.69 18.19
C PHE A 11 1.29 -0.59 17.12
N ALA A 12 0.69 -1.74 16.80
CA ALA A 12 -0.49 -1.85 15.96
C ALA A 12 -1.81 -1.61 16.72
N SER A 13 -1.82 -1.80 18.04
CA SER A 13 -2.97 -1.64 18.93
C SER A 13 -2.59 -0.93 20.23
N ASP A 14 -3.60 -0.47 20.96
CA ASP A 14 -3.41 0.18 22.27
C ASP A 14 -2.98 -0.86 23.32
N VAL A 15 -2.20 -0.41 24.31
CA VAL A 15 -1.65 -1.26 25.37
C VAL A 15 -1.97 -0.62 26.72
N GLY A 16 -2.42 -1.41 27.69
CA GLY A 16 -2.73 -0.89 29.02
C GLY A 16 -1.50 -0.36 29.76
N ASP A 17 -1.72 0.57 30.68
CA ASP A 17 -0.63 1.21 31.42
C ASP A 17 0.14 0.21 32.30
N ASP A 18 -0.53 -0.83 32.79
CA ASP A 18 0.11 -1.84 33.65
C ASP A 18 0.96 -2.82 32.85
N GLU A 19 0.54 -3.20 31.64
CA GLU A 19 1.37 -3.94 30.68
C GLU A 19 2.60 -3.12 30.29
N TRP A 20 2.42 -1.83 30.00
CA TRP A 20 3.53 -0.94 29.72
C TRP A 20 4.50 -0.81 30.89
N LYS A 21 3.99 -0.64 32.12
CA LYS A 21 4.83 -0.58 33.34
C LYS A 21 5.65 -1.85 33.52
N LYS A 22 5.05 -3.03 33.32
CA LYS A 22 5.76 -4.33 33.39
C LYS A 22 6.91 -4.36 32.39
N PHE A 23 6.66 -4.03 31.12
CA PHE A 23 7.71 -3.94 30.10
C PHE A 23 8.78 -2.91 30.45
N HIS A 24 8.38 -1.69 30.84
CA HIS A 24 9.28 -0.59 31.16
C HIS A 24 10.19 -0.92 32.37
N SER A 25 9.69 -1.67 33.36
CA SER A 25 10.49 -2.11 34.51
C SER A 25 11.67 -3.03 34.13
N PHE A 26 11.54 -3.79 33.05
CA PHE A 26 12.64 -4.58 32.51
C PHE A 26 13.67 -3.66 31.84
N VAL A 27 13.18 -2.67 31.09
CA VAL A 27 13.97 -1.71 30.32
C VAL A 27 14.77 -0.74 31.20
N ILE A 28 14.23 -0.30 32.34
CA ILE A 28 14.91 0.68 33.20
C ILE A 28 16.20 0.13 33.84
N ARG A 29 16.38 -1.19 33.86
CA ARG A 29 17.59 -1.87 34.34
C ARG A 29 18.78 -1.73 33.39
N MET A 30 18.58 -1.08 32.24
CA MET A 30 19.60 -0.90 31.21
C MET A 30 20.61 0.21 31.53
N GLY A 31 21.70 0.25 30.76
CA GLY A 31 22.75 1.24 30.92
C GLY A 31 22.24 2.67 30.80
N ARG A 32 22.83 3.59 31.56
CA ARG A 32 22.53 5.01 31.44
C ARG A 32 22.71 5.46 29.99
N GLY A 33 21.72 6.15 29.44
CA GLY A 33 21.72 6.59 28.04
C GLY A 33 20.87 5.72 27.10
N SER A 34 20.34 4.58 27.56
CA SER A 34 19.38 3.78 26.79
C SER A 34 18.12 4.56 26.44
N LYS A 35 17.53 4.23 25.29
CA LYS A 35 16.35 4.91 24.71
C LYS A 35 15.32 3.90 24.23
N ILE A 36 14.05 4.29 24.31
CA ILE A 36 12.95 3.61 23.63
C ILE A 36 12.37 4.59 22.60
N ILE A 37 12.20 4.12 21.37
CA ILE A 37 11.45 4.79 20.31
C ILE A 37 10.14 4.03 20.13
N ILE A 38 9.03 4.74 20.32
CA ILE A 38 7.69 4.20 20.09
C ILE A 38 7.20 4.71 18.74
N ILE A 39 6.86 3.79 17.84
CA ILE A 39 6.27 4.06 16.53
C ILE A 39 4.83 3.56 16.58
N SER A 40 3.86 4.45 16.34
CA SER A 40 2.46 4.04 16.26
C SER A 40 1.60 5.05 15.51
N ARG A 41 0.48 4.56 14.97
CA ARG A 41 -0.62 5.36 14.44
C ARG A 41 -1.58 5.85 15.54
N LEU A 42 -1.45 5.34 16.76
CA LEU A 42 -2.35 5.63 17.87
C LEU A 42 -1.82 6.80 18.72
N GLN A 43 -2.38 7.99 18.52
CA GLN A 43 -1.97 9.19 19.25
C GLN A 43 -2.04 9.02 20.78
N ARG A 44 -3.00 8.21 21.27
CA ARG A 44 -3.15 7.90 22.71
C ARG A 44 -1.93 7.21 23.34
N LEU A 45 -1.07 6.54 22.55
CA LEU A 45 0.16 5.92 23.05
C LEU A 45 1.24 6.95 23.36
N ALA A 46 1.06 8.22 22.96
CA ALA A 46 1.92 9.32 23.39
C ALA A 46 1.98 9.46 24.92
N ARG A 47 1.00 8.94 25.66
CA ARG A 47 1.03 8.88 27.14
C ARG A 47 2.23 8.11 27.71
N PHE A 48 2.83 7.22 26.92
CA PHE A 48 4.04 6.48 27.30
C PHE A 48 5.34 7.24 27.01
N GLY A 49 5.26 8.32 26.24
CA GLY A 49 6.40 9.13 25.87
C GLY A 49 6.89 10.00 27.03
N THR A 50 8.21 10.15 27.13
CA THR A 50 8.86 11.11 28.05
C THR A 50 9.16 12.46 27.38
N VAL A 51 8.90 12.57 26.07
CA VAL A 51 9.10 13.76 25.24
C VAL A 51 7.87 13.99 24.36
N LYS A 52 7.75 15.20 23.79
CA LYS A 52 6.67 15.50 22.83
C LYS A 52 6.73 14.53 21.64
N PRO A 53 5.62 13.91 21.24
CA PRO A 53 5.60 12.99 20.10
C PRO A 53 5.92 13.74 18.80
N ILE A 54 6.59 13.05 17.88
CA ILE A 54 6.83 13.54 16.53
C ILE A 54 5.70 13.00 15.65
N PHE A 55 4.91 13.91 15.07
CA PHE A 55 3.87 13.55 14.12
C PHE A 55 4.44 13.57 12.71
N LEU A 56 4.38 12.44 12.02
CA LEU A 56 4.68 12.39 10.59
C LEU A 56 3.49 12.99 9.84
N SER A 57 3.75 14.05 9.08
CA SER A 57 2.76 14.75 8.26
C SER A 57 2.96 14.43 6.79
N VAL A 58 1.97 14.79 5.97
CA VAL A 58 2.08 14.72 4.52
C VAL A 58 3.19 15.68 4.07
N LEU A 59 4.03 15.25 3.14
CA LEU A 59 5.07 16.10 2.55
C LEU A 59 4.45 17.32 1.87
N SER A 60 5.14 18.45 1.92
CA SER A 60 4.81 19.58 1.05
C SER A 60 4.92 19.19 -0.42
N TYR A 61 4.30 19.97 -1.30
CA TYR A 61 4.38 19.74 -2.74
C TYR A 61 5.84 19.71 -3.22
N ASP A 62 6.67 20.64 -2.76
CA ASP A 62 8.07 20.74 -3.19
C ASP A 62 8.89 19.53 -2.73
N GLU A 63 8.71 19.07 -1.49
CA GLU A 63 9.36 17.87 -0.96
C GLU A 63 8.92 16.61 -1.70
N LEU A 64 7.60 16.44 -1.93
CA LEU A 64 7.07 15.29 -2.66
C LEU A 64 7.55 15.30 -4.11
N SER A 65 7.52 16.46 -4.77
CA SER A 65 7.95 16.64 -6.15
C SER A 65 9.43 16.32 -6.31
N TYR A 66 10.27 16.87 -5.42
CA TYR A 66 11.70 16.57 -5.38
C TYR A 66 11.95 15.07 -5.19
N LEU A 67 11.39 14.48 -4.14
CA LEU A 67 11.56 13.06 -3.84
C LEU A 67 11.12 12.17 -5.01
N PHE A 68 9.93 12.42 -5.56
CA PHE A 68 9.37 11.60 -6.63
C PHE A 68 10.21 11.69 -7.90
N LYS A 69 10.68 12.89 -8.28
CA LYS A 69 11.63 13.07 -9.40
C LYS A 69 12.91 12.29 -9.17
N THR A 70 13.55 12.48 -8.01
CA THR A 70 14.79 11.77 -7.67
C THR A 70 14.62 10.27 -7.76
N LEU A 71 13.50 9.72 -7.26
CA LEU A 71 13.25 8.28 -7.31
C LEU A 71 12.96 7.77 -8.74
N ALA A 72 12.23 8.55 -9.55
CA ALA A 72 11.80 8.16 -10.89
C ALA A 72 12.93 8.23 -11.93
N PHE A 73 13.86 9.18 -11.79
CA PHE A 73 15.05 9.28 -12.63
C PHE A 73 16.24 8.46 -12.10
N GLY A 74 16.28 8.18 -10.80
CA GLY A 74 17.37 7.43 -10.18
C GLY A 74 18.71 8.15 -10.34
N SER A 75 19.65 7.54 -11.04
CA SER A 75 20.98 8.11 -11.31
C SER A 75 21.06 8.89 -12.63
N VAL A 76 19.98 8.96 -13.40
CA VAL A 76 19.96 9.67 -14.69
C VAL A 76 19.72 11.16 -14.45
N ASP A 77 20.42 12.02 -15.17
CA ASP A 77 20.22 13.46 -15.12
C ASP A 77 18.86 13.84 -15.75
N PRO A 78 17.90 14.41 -15.00
CA PRO A 78 16.62 14.84 -15.54
C PRO A 78 16.75 15.92 -16.62
N ALA A 79 17.85 16.68 -16.67
CA ALA A 79 18.07 17.73 -17.66
C ALA A 79 18.13 17.19 -19.10
N GLU A 80 18.52 15.92 -19.27
CA GLU A 80 18.59 15.24 -20.57
C GLU A 80 17.19 14.81 -21.08
N HIS A 81 16.15 14.90 -20.25
CA HIS A 81 14.83 14.32 -20.49
C HIS A 81 13.67 15.28 -20.20
N SER A 82 13.70 16.47 -20.81
CA SER A 82 12.72 17.56 -20.56
C SER A 82 11.24 17.13 -20.61
N MET A 83 10.85 16.28 -21.55
CA MET A 83 9.47 15.78 -21.66
C MET A 83 9.07 14.85 -20.51
N LEU A 84 10.00 14.03 -20.03
CA LEU A 84 9.76 13.14 -18.88
C LEU A 84 9.63 13.94 -17.59
N VAL A 85 10.42 15.01 -17.45
CA VAL A 85 10.31 15.95 -16.31
C VAL A 85 8.91 16.56 -16.25
N GLN A 86 8.39 17.04 -17.39
CA GLN A 86 7.02 17.59 -17.45
C GLN A 86 5.95 16.56 -17.04
N LEU A 87 6.09 15.31 -17.47
CA LEU A 87 5.16 14.23 -17.10
C LEU A 87 5.19 13.95 -15.59
N VAL A 88 6.39 13.80 -15.02
CA VAL A 88 6.55 13.56 -13.59
C VAL A 88 6.08 14.74 -12.75
N ASP A 89 6.31 15.98 -13.19
CA ASP A 89 5.79 17.18 -12.52
C ASP A 89 4.27 17.21 -12.45
N LYS A 90 3.62 16.90 -13.59
CA LYS A 90 2.17 16.83 -13.67
C LYS A 90 1.63 15.74 -12.73
N PHE A 91 2.30 14.60 -12.67
CA PHE A 91 1.89 13.52 -11.79
C PHE A 91 2.14 13.83 -10.32
N ALA A 92 3.27 14.44 -9.95
CA ALA A 92 3.57 14.87 -8.59
C ALA A 92 2.50 15.85 -8.07
N LYS A 93 2.04 16.77 -8.92
CA LYS A 93 0.90 17.66 -8.60
C LYS A 93 -0.38 16.87 -8.33
N GLY A 94 -0.67 15.88 -9.16
CA GLY A 94 -1.81 14.98 -8.97
C GLY A 94 -1.71 14.20 -7.67
N LEU A 95 -0.56 13.58 -7.40
CA LEU A 95 -0.30 12.80 -6.20
C LEU A 95 -0.41 13.66 -4.94
N HIS A 96 0.17 14.86 -4.93
CA HIS A 96 0.02 15.80 -3.82
C HIS A 96 -1.45 16.23 -3.63
N GLY A 97 -2.12 16.62 -4.71
CA GLY A 97 -3.51 17.09 -4.65
C GLY A 97 -4.52 16.04 -4.16
N THR A 98 -4.20 14.76 -4.30
CA THR A 98 -5.03 13.66 -3.79
C THR A 98 -4.54 13.11 -2.45
N HIS A 99 -3.57 13.75 -1.80
CA HIS A 99 -2.94 13.26 -0.56
C HIS A 99 -2.36 11.84 -0.72
N GLY A 100 -1.70 11.59 -1.84
CA GLY A 100 -1.02 10.34 -2.13
C GLY A 100 0.08 10.03 -1.11
N SER A 101 0.21 8.75 -0.75
CA SER A 101 1.19 8.30 0.23
C SER A 101 2.61 8.25 -0.34
N LEU A 102 3.61 8.34 0.55
CA LEU A 102 5.02 8.10 0.23
C LEU A 102 5.25 6.72 -0.38
N LEU A 103 4.50 5.72 0.07
CA LEU A 103 4.54 4.37 -0.48
C LEU A 103 4.10 4.38 -1.95
N ALA A 104 3.00 5.07 -2.28
CA ALA A 104 2.54 5.21 -3.66
C ALA A 104 3.59 5.92 -4.53
N ALA A 105 4.16 7.03 -4.06
CA ALA A 105 5.23 7.74 -4.77
C ALA A 105 6.39 6.79 -5.12
N ASN A 106 6.85 6.01 -4.13
CA ASN A 106 7.96 5.06 -4.32
C ASN A 106 7.60 3.92 -5.29
N MET A 107 6.39 3.37 -5.22
CA MET A 107 5.92 2.30 -6.12
C MET A 107 5.88 2.76 -7.57
N PHE A 108 5.26 3.92 -7.85
CA PHE A 108 5.22 4.45 -9.22
C PHE A 108 6.62 4.81 -9.73
N ALA A 109 7.43 5.47 -8.91
CA ALA A 109 8.80 5.81 -9.28
C ALA A 109 9.64 4.57 -9.61
N ASP A 110 9.45 3.46 -8.88
CA ASP A 110 10.13 2.19 -9.15
C ASP A 110 9.82 1.62 -10.54
N VAL A 111 8.60 1.80 -11.02
CA VAL A 111 8.20 1.34 -12.35
C VAL A 111 8.73 2.28 -13.43
N LEU A 112 8.58 3.59 -13.23
CA LEU A 112 9.02 4.60 -14.20
C LEU A 112 10.52 4.51 -14.51
N ARG A 113 11.37 4.30 -13.49
CA ARG A 113 12.82 4.22 -13.67
C ARG A 113 13.30 3.02 -14.50
N ARG A 114 12.46 2.00 -14.71
CA ARG A 114 12.82 0.81 -15.50
C ARG A 114 12.94 1.11 -16.98
N LYS A 115 12.26 2.15 -17.46
CA LYS A 115 12.23 2.53 -18.87
C LYS A 115 11.95 4.02 -19.04
N LEU A 116 12.98 4.78 -19.42
CA LEU A 116 12.88 6.21 -19.73
C LEU A 116 12.27 6.44 -21.11
N ASP A 117 10.97 6.16 -21.23
CA ASP A 117 10.20 6.30 -22.46
C ASP A 117 8.93 7.12 -22.20
N ILE A 118 8.65 8.08 -23.07
CA ILE A 118 7.56 9.05 -22.91
C ILE A 118 6.20 8.33 -22.90
N GLN A 119 6.00 7.38 -23.81
CA GLN A 119 4.72 6.66 -23.91
C GLN A 119 4.52 5.72 -22.73
N PHE A 120 5.58 5.03 -22.32
CA PHE A 120 5.58 4.21 -21.12
C PHE A 120 5.22 5.03 -19.87
N TRP A 121 5.91 6.14 -19.63
CA TRP A 121 5.64 7.00 -18.47
C TRP A 121 4.20 7.50 -18.49
N ARG A 122 3.74 8.04 -19.63
CA ARG A 122 2.37 8.51 -19.78
C ARG A 122 1.34 7.43 -19.46
N CYS A 123 1.52 6.21 -20.00
CA CYS A 123 0.64 5.09 -19.75
C CYS A 123 0.55 4.74 -18.25
N ILE A 124 1.70 4.60 -17.58
CA ILE A 124 1.78 4.26 -16.16
C ILE A 124 1.12 5.34 -15.28
N LEU A 125 1.40 6.61 -15.56
CA LEU A 125 0.85 7.74 -14.81
C LEU A 125 -0.67 7.87 -15.03
N ASP A 126 -1.14 7.68 -16.27
CA ASP A 126 -2.58 7.70 -16.57
C ASP A 126 -3.33 6.55 -15.87
N LYS A 127 -2.73 5.35 -15.77
CA LYS A 127 -3.29 4.27 -14.95
C LYS A 127 -3.45 4.69 -13.48
N GLY A 128 -2.43 5.32 -12.90
CA GLY A 128 -2.48 5.80 -11.51
C GLY A 128 -3.57 6.84 -11.26
N LEU A 129 -3.73 7.81 -12.18
CA LEU A 129 -4.78 8.83 -12.07
C LEU A 129 -6.19 8.23 -12.19
N ARG A 130 -6.39 7.27 -13.09
CA ARG A 130 -7.69 6.57 -13.21
C ARG A 130 -8.00 5.74 -11.98
N TYR A 131 -7.02 5.00 -11.45
CA TYR A 131 -7.14 4.25 -10.20
C TYR A 131 -7.65 5.12 -9.06
N VAL A 132 -7.07 6.31 -8.86
CA VAL A 132 -7.51 7.25 -7.81
C VAL A 132 -8.96 7.72 -8.06
N ARG A 133 -9.28 8.14 -9.28
CA ARG A 133 -10.64 8.61 -9.63
C ARG A 133 -11.69 7.52 -9.47
N ARG A 134 -11.37 6.29 -9.87
CA ARG A 134 -12.28 5.15 -9.80
C ARG A 134 -12.62 4.80 -8.36
N ASN A 135 -11.62 4.72 -7.49
CA ASN A 135 -11.84 4.45 -6.06
C ASN A 135 -12.57 5.61 -5.35
N LEU A 136 -12.23 6.87 -5.68
CA LEU A 136 -12.99 8.02 -5.18
C LEU A 136 -14.46 7.95 -5.60
N SER A 137 -14.74 7.56 -6.85
CA SER A 137 -16.11 7.42 -7.36
C SER A 137 -16.86 6.24 -6.74
N MET A 138 -16.19 5.11 -6.51
CA MET A 138 -16.82 3.89 -6.01
C MET A 138 -17.03 3.89 -4.50
N TYR A 139 -16.03 4.37 -3.75
CA TYR A 139 -15.98 4.26 -2.30
C TYR A 139 -16.05 5.62 -1.60
N GLY A 140 -16.04 6.73 -2.34
CA GLY A 140 -16.10 8.08 -1.76
C GLY A 140 -14.81 8.53 -1.05
N ALA A 141 -13.73 7.74 -1.12
CA ALA A 141 -12.48 8.01 -0.41
C ALA A 141 -11.24 7.70 -1.26
N HIS A 142 -10.12 8.35 -0.91
CA HIS A 142 -8.85 8.13 -1.59
C HIS A 142 -8.32 6.71 -1.29
N PRO A 143 -7.70 6.01 -2.26
CA PRO A 143 -7.20 4.65 -2.02
C PRO A 143 -6.25 4.51 -0.83
N SER A 144 -5.36 5.49 -0.58
CA SER A 144 -4.48 5.45 0.59
C SER A 144 -5.26 5.42 1.91
N THR A 145 -6.33 6.20 2.02
CA THR A 145 -7.21 6.21 3.19
C THR A 145 -7.97 4.89 3.35
N LEU A 146 -8.48 4.33 2.25
CA LEU A 146 -9.13 3.03 2.26
C LEU A 146 -8.17 1.94 2.73
N ILE A 147 -6.95 1.92 2.19
CA ILE A 147 -5.91 0.97 2.59
C ILE A 147 -5.57 1.11 4.08
N GLU A 148 -5.44 2.35 4.58
CA GLU A 148 -5.17 2.62 5.99
C GLU A 148 -6.28 2.13 6.92
N GLN A 149 -7.53 2.18 6.46
CA GLN A 149 -8.71 1.71 7.18
C GLN A 149 -8.97 0.20 7.00
N GLY A 150 -8.13 -0.50 6.22
CA GLY A 150 -8.31 -1.92 5.92
C GLY A 150 -9.46 -2.21 4.95
N HIS A 151 -9.94 -1.19 4.23
CA HIS A 151 -10.97 -1.34 3.21
C HIS A 151 -10.38 -1.80 1.87
N PRO A 152 -11.16 -2.56 1.08
CA PRO A 152 -10.76 -2.95 -0.26
C PRO A 152 -10.60 -1.73 -1.19
N VAL A 153 -9.74 -1.86 -2.19
CA VAL A 153 -9.54 -0.88 -3.26
C VAL A 153 -9.62 -1.54 -4.63
N ASP A 154 -10.30 -0.91 -5.57
CA ASP A 154 -10.40 -1.37 -6.96
C ASP A 154 -9.07 -1.13 -7.68
N ILE A 155 -8.49 -2.17 -8.30
CA ILE A 155 -7.23 -2.07 -9.05
C ILE A 155 -7.42 -2.36 -10.55
N THR A 156 -8.63 -2.17 -11.06
CA THR A 156 -9.02 -2.48 -12.45
C THR A 156 -8.12 -1.76 -13.46
N ASP A 157 -7.79 -0.50 -13.19
CA ASP A 157 -6.94 0.31 -14.07
C ASP A 157 -5.50 -0.20 -14.20
N PHE A 158 -5.03 -1.01 -13.25
CA PHE A 158 -3.70 -1.63 -13.31
C PHE A 158 -3.74 -2.94 -14.09
N ALA A 159 -4.73 -3.79 -13.79
CA ALA A 159 -4.83 -5.15 -14.31
C ALA A 159 -5.65 -5.29 -15.60
N LEU A 160 -6.33 -4.22 -16.04
CA LEU A 160 -7.31 -4.25 -17.14
C LEU A 160 -8.39 -5.34 -16.95
N HIS A 161 -8.71 -5.63 -15.68
CA HIS A 161 -9.65 -6.66 -15.27
C HIS A 161 -10.31 -6.23 -13.95
N PRO A 162 -11.62 -6.45 -13.73
CA PRO A 162 -12.29 -6.07 -12.48
C PRO A 162 -11.70 -6.85 -11.30
N LEU A 163 -10.80 -6.20 -10.56
CA LEU A 163 -10.09 -6.77 -9.42
C LEU A 163 -10.20 -5.83 -8.24
N SER A 164 -10.29 -6.40 -7.04
CA SER A 164 -10.15 -5.68 -5.79
C SER A 164 -8.95 -6.18 -5.02
N MET A 165 -8.27 -5.25 -4.36
CA MET A 165 -7.14 -5.50 -3.49
C MET A 165 -7.55 -5.20 -2.05
N THR A 166 -7.30 -6.14 -1.15
CA THR A 166 -7.49 -5.96 0.29
C THR A 166 -6.12 -5.90 0.99
N PRO A 167 -5.83 -4.82 1.75
CA PRO A 167 -4.60 -4.72 2.52
C PRO A 167 -4.55 -5.79 3.62
N TYR A 168 -3.39 -6.41 3.83
CA TYR A 168 -3.20 -7.23 5.03
C TYR A 168 -3.03 -6.33 6.26
N THR A 169 -3.97 -6.43 7.20
CA THR A 169 -3.73 -5.96 8.56
C THR A 169 -2.87 -7.00 9.28
N VAL A 170 -1.54 -6.83 9.21
CA VAL A 170 -0.53 -7.35 10.15
C VAL A 170 -0.57 -8.88 10.44
N TYR A 171 0.46 -9.57 9.94
CA TYR A 171 0.76 -11.01 10.15
C TYR A 171 -0.31 -12.02 9.67
N VAL A 172 -0.48 -12.14 8.36
CA VAL A 172 -0.94 -13.42 7.79
C VAL A 172 0.28 -14.15 7.24
N SER A 173 0.46 -15.40 7.64
CA SER A 173 1.45 -16.28 7.01
C SER A 173 1.15 -16.29 5.52
N MET A 174 2.07 -15.76 4.71
CA MET A 174 2.02 -15.97 3.27
C MET A 174 1.86 -17.47 3.04
N ASN A 175 0.68 -17.89 2.58
CA ASN A 175 0.55 -19.23 2.04
C ASN A 175 1.46 -19.25 0.82
N LYS A 176 2.63 -19.89 0.95
CA LYS A 176 3.63 -20.01 -0.13
C LYS A 176 3.06 -20.66 -1.40
N GLU A 177 1.87 -21.22 -1.31
CA GLU A 177 1.16 -21.91 -2.39
C GLU A 177 0.36 -20.96 -3.30
N SER A 178 0.04 -19.73 -2.86
CA SER A 178 -0.68 -18.78 -3.71
C SER A 178 0.24 -18.14 -4.75
N PRO A 179 -0.21 -17.97 -6.01
CA PRO A 179 0.55 -17.25 -7.01
C PRO A 179 0.78 -15.82 -6.53
N SER A 180 1.95 -15.26 -6.86
CA SER A 180 2.28 -13.89 -6.51
C SER A 180 2.79 -13.13 -7.73
N VAL A 181 2.48 -11.84 -7.75
CA VAL A 181 2.94 -10.90 -8.77
C VAL A 181 3.37 -9.61 -8.09
N THR A 182 4.43 -8.98 -8.58
CA THR A 182 4.82 -7.67 -8.06
C THR A 182 3.96 -6.57 -8.68
N PHE A 183 3.71 -5.51 -7.91
CA PHE A 183 3.01 -4.31 -8.40
C PHE A 183 3.66 -3.77 -9.67
N GLY A 184 5.00 -3.74 -9.71
CA GLY A 184 5.73 -3.26 -10.88
C GLY A 184 5.55 -4.13 -12.13
N GLN A 185 5.46 -5.46 -11.99
CA GLN A 185 5.14 -6.36 -13.10
C GLN A 185 3.71 -6.11 -13.60
N LEU A 186 2.73 -6.15 -12.70
CA LEU A 186 1.33 -5.97 -13.05
C LEU A 186 1.06 -4.61 -13.72
N LEU A 187 1.69 -3.55 -13.22
CA LEU A 187 1.51 -2.20 -13.75
C LEU A 187 2.14 -2.04 -15.14
N SER A 188 3.29 -2.69 -15.38
CA SER A 188 4.00 -2.64 -16.66
C SER A 188 3.35 -3.51 -17.72
N ASP A 189 2.94 -4.73 -17.33
CA ASP A 189 2.32 -5.72 -18.20
C ASP A 189 1.13 -6.37 -17.47
N PRO A 190 -0.10 -5.94 -17.79
CA PRO A 190 -1.31 -6.52 -17.19
C PRO A 190 -1.52 -8.00 -17.50
N SER A 191 -0.85 -8.56 -18.52
CA SER A 191 -1.03 -9.96 -18.93
C SER A 191 -0.42 -10.96 -17.96
N VAL A 192 0.53 -10.51 -17.11
CA VAL A 192 1.16 -11.35 -16.07
C VAL A 192 0.25 -11.62 -14.86
N ARG A 193 -0.97 -11.06 -14.87
CA ARG A 193 -1.99 -11.27 -13.84
C ARG A 193 -2.40 -12.75 -13.79
N PRO A 194 -2.35 -13.40 -12.60
CA PRO A 194 -2.91 -14.73 -12.41
C PRO A 194 -4.43 -14.79 -12.66
N GLU A 195 -4.93 -15.93 -13.14
CA GLU A 195 -6.37 -16.15 -13.37
C GLU A 195 -7.15 -16.31 -12.06
N GLN A 196 -6.54 -16.96 -11.08
CA GLN A 196 -7.07 -17.16 -9.74
C GLN A 196 -6.67 -16.02 -8.79
N ASP A 197 -7.24 -16.01 -7.59
CA ASP A 197 -6.85 -15.08 -6.53
C ASP A 197 -5.35 -15.19 -6.21
N PHE A 198 -4.72 -14.04 -5.95
CA PHE A 198 -3.26 -13.97 -5.90
C PHE A 198 -2.75 -12.92 -4.91
N MET A 199 -1.47 -13.04 -4.59
CA MET A 199 -0.73 -12.11 -3.75
C MET A 199 -0.11 -11.01 -4.61
N LEU A 200 -0.47 -9.75 -4.36
CA LEU A 200 0.19 -8.60 -4.96
C LEU A 200 1.28 -8.08 -4.03
N ILE A 201 2.54 -8.29 -4.40
CA ILE A 201 3.69 -7.72 -3.68
C ILE A 201 3.80 -6.25 -4.07
N SER A 202 3.33 -5.37 -3.19
CA SER A 202 3.30 -3.93 -3.40
C SER A 202 4.70 -3.34 -3.36
N TRP A 203 5.51 -3.74 -2.38
CA TRP A 203 6.88 -3.26 -2.22
C TRP A 203 7.71 -4.24 -1.40
N GLU A 204 9.02 -4.30 -1.68
CA GLU A 204 10.00 -5.03 -0.88
C GLU A 204 11.07 -4.08 -0.38
N SER A 205 11.37 -4.15 0.92
CA SER A 205 12.37 -3.29 1.53
C SER A 205 13.76 -3.60 0.98
N ARG A 206 14.46 -2.57 0.52
CA ARG A 206 15.88 -2.65 0.15
C ARG A 206 16.79 -2.65 1.36
N MET A 207 16.26 -2.33 2.53
CA MET A 207 16.97 -2.35 3.80
C MET A 207 16.65 -3.64 4.57
N PRO A 208 17.64 -4.25 5.25
CA PRO A 208 17.40 -5.35 6.17
C PRO A 208 16.29 -5.00 7.19
N PRO A 209 15.40 -5.95 7.54
CA PRO A 209 15.43 -7.38 7.18
C PRO A 209 14.75 -7.72 5.84
N HIS A 210 14.60 -6.77 4.91
CA HIS A 210 13.99 -6.99 3.59
C HIS A 210 12.53 -7.43 3.61
N ASN A 211 11.75 -6.86 4.53
CA ASN A 211 10.32 -7.14 4.62
C ASN A 211 9.59 -6.83 3.30
N SER A 212 8.74 -7.76 2.87
CA SER A 212 7.83 -7.59 1.74
C SER A 212 6.44 -7.18 2.24
N PHE A 213 5.84 -6.21 1.55
CA PHE A 213 4.49 -5.73 1.80
C PHE A 213 3.61 -6.25 0.68
N ALA A 214 2.73 -7.19 1.02
CA ALA A 214 1.81 -7.79 0.08
C ALA A 214 0.36 -7.40 0.38
N CYS A 215 -0.52 -7.60 -0.59
CA CYS A 215 -1.97 -7.47 -0.48
C CYS A 215 -2.63 -8.66 -1.16
N PHE A 216 -3.82 -9.05 -0.71
CA PHE A 216 -4.58 -10.12 -1.35
C PHE A 216 -5.44 -9.51 -2.46
N VAL A 217 -5.47 -10.14 -3.63
CA VAL A 217 -6.24 -9.68 -4.78
C VAL A 217 -7.28 -10.72 -5.17
N THR A 218 -8.52 -10.27 -5.28
CA THR A 218 -9.66 -11.10 -5.68
C THR A 218 -10.26 -10.61 -6.98
N SER A 219 -10.71 -11.56 -7.81
CA SER A 219 -11.43 -11.27 -9.05
C SER A 219 -12.90 -10.96 -8.81
N HIS A 220 -13.42 -9.98 -9.55
CA HIS A 220 -14.84 -9.64 -9.62
C HIS A 220 -15.40 -9.79 -11.04
N ALA A 221 -14.77 -10.64 -11.88
CA ALA A 221 -15.44 -11.05 -13.12
C ALA A 221 -16.84 -11.54 -12.74
N GLN A 222 -17.87 -10.89 -13.30
CA GLN A 222 -19.26 -11.25 -13.07
C GLN A 222 -19.35 -12.77 -13.13
N ALA A 223 -19.91 -13.39 -12.08
CA ALA A 223 -20.39 -14.76 -12.17
C ALA A 223 -21.21 -14.82 -13.45
N THR A 224 -20.63 -15.46 -14.46
CA THR A 224 -21.27 -15.64 -15.75
C THR A 224 -22.63 -16.25 -15.44
N PHE A 225 -23.68 -15.65 -16.01
CA PHE A 225 -25.05 -16.14 -15.95
C PHE A 225 -25.09 -17.67 -16.09
N GLU A 226 -25.08 -18.40 -14.97
CA GLU A 226 -25.85 -19.63 -14.89
C GLU A 226 -27.28 -19.13 -14.81
N GLY A 227 -27.91 -19.09 -15.99
CA GLY A 227 -29.34 -18.84 -16.10
C GLY A 227 -30.02 -19.69 -15.04
N SER A 228 -30.65 -19.00 -14.08
CA SER A 228 -31.49 -19.61 -13.06
C SER A 228 -32.55 -20.41 -13.80
N ALA A 229 -32.29 -21.72 -13.98
CA ALA A 229 -33.30 -22.68 -14.33
C ALA A 229 -34.30 -22.64 -13.17
N ILE A 230 -35.40 -21.92 -13.39
CA ILE A 230 -36.55 -21.87 -12.51
C ILE A 230 -36.89 -23.31 -12.11
N PRO A 231 -36.86 -23.68 -10.82
CA PRO A 231 -37.30 -25.00 -10.42
C PRO A 231 -38.80 -25.10 -10.71
N GLY A 232 -39.15 -25.91 -11.71
CA GLY A 232 -40.53 -26.17 -12.10
C GLY A 232 -41.35 -26.61 -10.88
N ARG A 233 -42.45 -25.90 -10.63
CA ARG A 233 -43.50 -26.30 -9.69
C ARG A 233 -43.93 -27.74 -9.97
N LYS A 234 -43.49 -28.69 -9.13
CA LYS A 234 -44.12 -30.01 -9.05
C LYS A 234 -45.53 -29.84 -8.50
N ARG A 235 -46.53 -29.95 -9.38
CA ARG A 235 -47.94 -30.14 -9.02
C ARG A 235 -48.04 -31.43 -8.20
N ARG A 236 -48.53 -31.34 -6.96
CA ARG A 236 -49.01 -32.51 -6.20
C ARG A 236 -50.27 -33.01 -6.90
N GLY A 237 -50.19 -34.19 -7.50
CA GLY A 237 -51.36 -34.92 -7.98
C GLY A 237 -52.21 -35.37 -6.81
N VAL A 238 -53.50 -35.03 -6.85
CA VAL A 238 -54.56 -35.60 -6.01
C VAL A 238 -54.89 -36.98 -6.61
N ARG A 239 -54.84 -38.03 -5.78
CA ARG A 239 -55.43 -39.34 -6.12
C ARG A 239 -56.95 -39.22 -5.99
N ILE A 240 -57.65 -39.68 -7.03
CA ILE A 240 -59.07 -40.06 -6.98
C ILE A 240 -59.17 -41.36 -6.19
#